data_AF-A0A228QUU1-F1
#
_entry.id   AF-A0A228QUU1-F1
#
_cell.length_a   1.000
_cell.length_b   1.000
_cell.length_c   1.000
_cell.angle_alpha   90.00
_cell.angle_beta   90.00
_cell.angle_gamma   90.00
#
_symmetry.space_group_name_H-M   'P 1'
#
loop_
_entity.id
_entity.type
_entity.pdbx_description
1 polymer ?
#
loop_
_entity_poly.entity_id
_entity_poly.type
_entity_poly.pdbx_seq_one_letter_code
_entity_poly.pdbx_strand_id
1 'polypeptide(L)'
;MTSPLLHSVPGPSPDGYVRLQEGALAVLALDHVASGLDASLLEELRDSAIDARLAGYTEWHRPARAGVAYVTIGWDWYLERATGTFVIAGGDVRSNVMVTDATGADIGMFRTAAALAARLACIDWPAAVASALLGHNDAYHAGPTLQ
;
A
#
# COMPACT_ATOMS: atom_id res chain seq x y z
N MET A 1 -22.66 24.98 -15.48
CA MET A 1 -21.74 24.15 -14.66
C MET A 1 -22.00 22.70 -15.00
N THR A 2 -21.01 21.97 -15.50
CA THR A 2 -21.12 20.53 -15.74
C THR A 2 -21.09 19.78 -14.41
N SER A 3 -21.84 18.68 -14.31
CA SER A 3 -21.84 17.84 -13.11
C SER A 3 -20.45 17.25 -12.85
N PRO A 4 -19.95 17.21 -11.59
CA PRO A 4 -18.66 16.60 -11.25
C PRO A 4 -18.57 15.12 -11.66
N LEU A 5 -19.72 14.44 -11.79
CA LEU A 5 -19.82 13.06 -12.26
C LEU A 5 -19.46 12.90 -13.74
N LEU A 6 -19.43 14.00 -14.50
CA LEU A 6 -19.10 14.01 -15.93
C LEU A 6 -17.64 14.43 -16.19
N HIS A 7 -16.85 14.67 -15.14
CA HIS A 7 -15.42 14.91 -15.32
C HIS A 7 -14.74 13.66 -15.88
N SER A 8 -13.74 13.86 -16.74
CA SER A 8 -12.92 12.75 -17.23
C SER A 8 -12.21 12.07 -16.06
N VAL A 9 -11.92 10.78 -16.23
CA VAL A 9 -11.03 10.05 -15.33
C VAL A 9 -9.60 10.46 -15.70
N PRO A 10 -8.87 11.16 -14.83
CA PRO A 10 -7.52 11.59 -15.15
C PRO A 10 -6.56 10.39 -15.14
N GLY A 11 -5.69 10.32 -16.14
CA GLY A 11 -4.55 9.40 -16.14
C GLY A 11 -3.37 9.95 -15.32
N PRO A 12 -2.28 9.18 -15.16
CA PRO A 12 -1.04 9.71 -14.64
C PRO A 12 -0.47 10.80 -15.56
N SER A 13 0.45 11.58 -15.01
CA SER A 13 1.27 12.50 -15.79
C SER A 13 2.14 11.71 -16.81
N PRO A 14 2.72 12.35 -17.84
CA PRO A 14 3.51 11.65 -18.87
C PRO A 14 4.70 10.83 -18.35
N ASP A 15 5.21 11.18 -17.17
CA ASP A 15 6.28 10.47 -16.46
C ASP A 15 5.78 9.28 -15.61
N GLY A 16 4.48 8.96 -15.69
CA GLY A 16 3.86 7.83 -15.01
C GLY A 16 3.35 8.13 -13.60
N TYR A 17 3.59 9.34 -13.07
CA TYR A 17 3.18 9.69 -11.70
C TYR A 17 1.81 10.37 -11.61
N VAL A 18 1.04 9.97 -10.61
CA VAL A 18 -0.11 10.72 -10.10
C VAL A 18 0.39 11.75 -9.10
N ARG A 19 0.28 13.03 -9.45
CA ARG A 19 0.67 14.13 -8.57
C ARG A 19 -0.43 14.44 -7.56
N LEU A 20 -0.11 14.28 -6.28
CA LEU A 20 -1.03 14.58 -5.17
C LEU A 20 -0.40 15.63 -4.25
N GLN A 21 -1.13 16.68 -3.93
CA GLN A 21 -0.67 17.61 -2.89
C GLN A 21 -0.69 16.94 -1.52
N GLU A 22 0.19 17.37 -0.60
CA GLU A 22 0.28 16.85 0.77
C GLU A 22 -1.10 16.80 1.48
N GLY A 23 -1.93 17.84 1.32
CA GLY A 23 -3.28 17.87 1.90
C GLY A 23 -4.22 16.78 1.37
N ALA A 24 -4.07 16.37 0.10
CA ALA A 24 -4.84 15.29 -0.49
C ALA A 24 -4.38 13.90 0.00
N LEU A 25 -3.14 13.79 0.46
CA LEU A 25 -2.59 12.56 1.01
C LEU A 25 -3.22 12.21 2.37
N ALA A 26 -3.48 13.22 3.21
CA ALA A 26 -4.07 13.03 4.54
C ALA A 26 -5.44 12.34 4.52
N VAL A 27 -6.18 12.48 3.41
CA VAL A 27 -7.51 11.90 3.20
C VAL A 27 -7.50 10.79 2.15
N LEU A 28 -6.31 10.30 1.76
CA LEU A 28 -6.19 9.22 0.77
C LEU A 28 -6.83 7.95 1.33
N ALA A 29 -7.97 7.56 0.75
CA ALA A 29 -8.61 6.28 0.99
C ALA A 29 -8.01 5.22 0.07
N LEU A 30 -7.69 4.07 0.65
CA LEU A 30 -7.08 2.94 -0.03
C LEU A 30 -7.86 1.68 0.31
N ASP A 31 -8.10 0.88 -0.71
CA ASP A 31 -8.67 -0.46 -0.57
C ASP A 31 -7.54 -1.48 -0.70
N HIS A 32 -7.59 -2.49 0.16
CA HIS A 32 -6.67 -3.63 0.10
C HIS A 32 -6.95 -4.45 -1.17
N VAL A 33 -5.88 -4.87 -1.85
CA VAL A 33 -5.99 -5.69 -3.07
C VAL A 33 -5.47 -7.11 -2.82
N ALA A 34 -4.27 -7.24 -2.27
CA ALA A 34 -3.65 -8.54 -2.02
C ALA A 34 -2.57 -8.45 -0.94
N SER A 35 -2.37 -9.55 -0.21
CA SER A 35 -1.20 -9.75 0.65
C SER A 35 -0.74 -11.19 0.57
N GLY A 36 0.56 -11.40 0.68
CA GLY A 36 1.14 -12.74 0.68
C GLY A 36 2.33 -12.83 1.63
N LEU A 37 2.68 -14.06 2.01
CA LEU A 37 3.90 -14.35 2.76
C LEU A 37 5.08 -14.43 1.79
N ASP A 38 6.24 -13.96 2.25
CA ASP A 38 7.51 -14.06 1.54
C ASP A 38 8.56 -14.67 2.47
N ALA A 39 8.93 -15.92 2.18
CA ALA A 39 9.89 -16.66 2.98
C ALA A 39 11.32 -16.14 2.80
N SER A 40 11.67 -15.68 1.58
CA SER A 40 13.00 -15.14 1.28
C SER A 40 13.23 -13.84 2.03
N LEU A 41 12.22 -12.95 2.02
CA LEU A 41 12.27 -11.72 2.82
C LEU A 41 12.37 -12.03 4.33
N LEU A 42 11.65 -13.04 4.81
CA LEU A 42 11.71 -13.45 6.22
C LEU A 42 13.11 -13.92 6.63
N GLU A 43 13.78 -14.69 5.77
CA GLU A 43 15.16 -15.11 5.97
C GLU A 43 16.12 -13.91 5.98
N GLU A 44 16.01 -13.01 5.00
CA GLU A 44 16.84 -11.81 4.90
C GLU A 44 16.72 -10.90 6.14
N LEU A 45 15.50 -10.70 6.64
CA LEU A 45 15.26 -9.91 7.85
C LEU A 45 15.91 -10.54 9.08
N ARG A 46 15.86 -11.87 9.21
CA ARG A 46 16.47 -12.59 10.33
C ARG A 46 17.99 -12.56 10.26
N ASP A 47 18.56 -12.69 9.06
CA ASP A 47 19.99 -12.53 8.81
C ASP A 47 20.47 -11.10 9.16
N SER A 48 19.57 -10.13 9.04
CA SER A 48 19.77 -8.73 9.44
C SER A 48 19.44 -8.44 10.91
N ALA A 49 19.35 -9.49 11.75
CA ALA A 49 19.06 -9.42 13.19
C ALA A 49 17.68 -8.85 13.56
N ILE A 50 16.70 -8.90 12.65
CA ILE A 50 15.30 -8.56 12.95
C ILE A 50 14.56 -9.85 13.35
N ASP A 51 14.01 -9.89 14.57
CA ASP A 51 13.22 -11.04 15.06
C ASP A 51 11.79 -11.03 14.49
N ALA A 52 11.70 -11.22 13.18
CA ALA A 52 10.45 -11.35 12.46
C ALA A 52 9.84 -12.76 12.63
N ARG A 53 8.55 -12.80 12.97
CA ARG A 53 7.73 -14.02 12.99
C ARG A 53 7.26 -14.39 11.58
N LEU A 54 6.77 -13.40 10.83
CA LEU A 54 6.30 -13.50 9.46
C LEU A 54 6.82 -12.29 8.68
N ALA A 55 6.96 -12.44 7.37
CA ALA A 55 7.23 -11.33 6.45
C ALA A 55 6.50 -11.57 5.14
N GLY A 56 6.30 -10.51 4.37
CA GLY A 56 5.55 -10.58 3.14
C GLY A 56 5.40 -9.26 2.43
N TYR A 57 4.55 -9.26 1.42
CA TYR A 57 4.19 -8.07 0.65
C TYR A 57 2.70 -7.76 0.84
N THR A 58 2.32 -6.52 0.54
CA THR A 58 0.93 -6.12 0.39
C THR A 58 0.77 -5.09 -0.71
N GLU A 59 -0.34 -5.17 -1.43
CA GLU A 59 -0.70 -4.27 -2.53
C GLU A 59 -2.07 -3.64 -2.24
N TRP A 60 -2.16 -2.34 -2.46
CA TRP A 60 -3.30 -1.49 -2.17
C TRP A 60 -3.56 -0.54 -3.33
N HIS A 61 -4.80 -0.08 -3.47
CA HIS A 61 -5.13 0.88 -4.51
C HIS A 61 -6.20 1.91 -4.10
N ARG A 62 -6.32 2.95 -4.91
CA ARG A 62 -7.52 3.79 -4.97
C ARG A 62 -8.10 3.68 -6.38
N PRO A 63 -9.33 3.14 -6.54
CA PRO A 63 -9.98 3.06 -7.84
C PRO A 63 -10.11 4.42 -8.54
N ALA A 64 -10.03 4.41 -9.86
CA ALA A 64 -10.24 5.61 -10.67
C ALA A 64 -11.73 5.98 -10.68
N ARG A 65 -12.04 7.28 -10.65
CA ARG A 65 -13.41 7.79 -10.83
C ARG A 65 -13.35 9.19 -11.44
N ALA A 66 -14.50 9.78 -11.75
CA ALA A 66 -14.57 11.12 -12.35
C ALA A 66 -13.73 12.12 -11.53
N GLY A 67 -12.73 12.74 -12.16
CA GLY A 67 -11.80 13.68 -11.51
C GLY A 67 -10.76 13.07 -10.56
N VAL A 68 -10.67 11.74 -10.44
CA VAL A 68 -9.77 11.05 -9.51
C VAL A 68 -8.98 9.96 -10.23
N ALA A 69 -7.66 10.08 -10.22
CA ALA A 69 -6.77 9.11 -10.86
C ALA A 69 -6.65 7.81 -10.05
N TYR A 70 -6.37 6.72 -10.75
CA TYR A 70 -6.02 5.44 -10.14
C TYR A 70 -4.68 5.54 -9.42
N VAL A 71 -4.63 5.09 -8.16
CA VAL A 71 -3.40 5.07 -7.35
C VAL A 71 -3.09 3.65 -6.95
N THR A 72 -1.81 3.28 -6.99
CA THR A 72 -1.29 2.00 -6.49
C THR A 72 -0.23 2.27 -5.44
N ILE A 73 -0.28 1.50 -4.35
CA ILE A 73 0.69 1.57 -3.26
C ILE A 73 0.95 0.14 -2.78
N GLY A 74 2.22 -0.24 -2.70
CA GLY A 74 2.65 -1.54 -2.22
C GLY A 74 3.88 -1.40 -1.33
N TRP A 75 3.99 -2.28 -0.35
CA TRP A 75 5.15 -2.32 0.54
C TRP A 75 5.36 -3.72 1.08
N ASP A 76 6.58 -3.92 1.57
CA ASP A 76 6.97 -5.13 2.26
C ASP A 76 6.75 -4.92 3.76
N TRP A 77 6.34 -5.97 4.46
CA TRP A 77 6.02 -5.91 5.87
C TRP A 77 6.61 -7.09 6.61
N TYR A 78 6.79 -6.92 7.92
CA TYR A 78 7.07 -8.02 8.83
C TYR A 78 6.25 -7.91 10.10
N LEU A 79 5.99 -9.06 10.72
CA LEU A 79 5.35 -9.18 12.02
C LEU A 79 6.43 -9.42 13.08
N GLU A 80 6.67 -8.45 13.95
CA GLU A 80 7.65 -8.59 15.02
C GLU A 80 7.20 -9.67 16.01
N ARG A 81 8.10 -10.61 16.35
CA ARG A 81 7.78 -11.73 17.25
C ARG A 81 7.45 -11.27 18.67
N ALA A 82 8.20 -10.31 19.19
CA ALA A 82 8.12 -9.88 20.58
C ALA A 82 6.80 -9.15 20.89
N THR A 83 6.38 -8.24 20.01
CA THR A 83 5.20 -7.39 20.23
C THR A 83 3.96 -7.85 19.47
N GLY A 84 4.12 -8.65 18.41
CA GLY A 84 3.04 -8.95 17.48
C GLY A 84 2.63 -7.75 16.62
N THR A 85 3.51 -6.75 16.49
CA THR A 85 3.25 -5.54 15.68
C THR A 85 3.65 -5.76 14.23
N PHE A 86 2.79 -5.34 13.30
CA PHE A 86 3.13 -5.25 11.89
C PHE A 86 3.95 -3.99 11.63
N VAL A 87 5.05 -4.14 10.89
CA VAL A 87 5.98 -3.07 10.57
C VAL A 87 6.22 -3.03 9.07
N ILE A 88 6.31 -1.83 8.49
CA ILE A 88 6.74 -1.63 7.09
C ILE A 88 8.26 -1.84 7.03
N ALA A 89 8.71 -2.83 6.26
CA ALA A 89 10.13 -3.15 6.13
C ALA A 89 10.87 -1.98 5.46
N GLY A 90 11.97 -1.52 6.08
CA GLY A 90 12.79 -0.40 5.57
C GLY A 90 12.10 0.97 5.51
N GLY A 91 10.81 1.07 5.80
CA GLY A 91 9.99 2.25 5.47
C GLY A 91 9.78 2.44 3.97
N ASP A 92 10.10 1.43 3.16
CA ASP A 92 10.04 1.51 1.70
C ASP A 92 8.61 1.29 1.20
N VAL A 93 8.08 2.32 0.54
CA VAL A 93 6.73 2.31 -0.04
C VAL A 93 6.84 2.55 -1.54
N ARG A 94 6.45 1.53 -2.31
CA ARG A 94 6.40 1.56 -3.78
C ARG A 94 5.05 2.11 -4.21
N SER A 95 5.02 3.12 -5.09
CA SER A 95 3.76 3.69 -5.56
C SER A 95 3.89 4.34 -6.93
N ASN A 96 2.75 4.62 -7.56
CA ASN A 96 2.67 5.51 -8.73
C ASN A 96 2.44 6.98 -8.35
N VAL A 97 2.70 7.37 -7.10
CA VAL A 97 2.43 8.74 -6.59
C VAL A 97 3.72 9.54 -6.56
N MET A 98 3.62 10.82 -6.92
CA MET A 98 4.61 11.85 -6.59
C MET A 98 3.90 12.92 -5.77
N VAL A 99 4.33 13.14 -4.54
CA VAL A 99 3.72 14.20 -3.72
C VAL A 99 4.26 15.55 -4.18
N THR A 100 3.39 16.55 -4.20
CA THR A 100 3.74 17.93 -4.50
C THR A 100 3.52 18.84 -3.30
N ASP A 101 4.35 19.87 -3.20
CA ASP A 101 4.19 20.91 -2.19
C ASP A 101 3.06 21.90 -2.55
N ALA A 102 2.87 22.92 -1.71
CA ALA A 102 1.84 23.94 -1.90
C ALA A 102 2.03 24.77 -3.20
N THR A 103 3.23 24.80 -3.77
CA THR A 103 3.52 25.47 -5.05
C THR A 103 3.28 24.56 -6.26
N GLY A 104 3.02 23.26 -6.01
CA GLY A 104 2.85 22.25 -7.05
C GLY A 104 4.16 21.61 -7.49
N ALA A 105 5.28 21.88 -6.81
CA ALA A 105 6.57 21.27 -7.12
C ALA A 105 6.69 19.90 -6.47
N ASP A 106 7.31 18.95 -7.18
CA ASP A 106 7.55 17.59 -6.70
C ASP A 106 8.47 17.62 -5.46
N ILE A 107 8.08 16.93 -4.39
CA ILE A 107 8.92 16.83 -3.17
C ILE A 107 9.98 15.72 -3.27
N GLY A 108 9.95 14.94 -4.36
CA GLY A 108 10.87 13.83 -4.62
C GLY A 108 10.41 12.49 -4.00
N MET A 109 11.05 11.41 -4.47
CA MET A 109 10.66 10.03 -4.16
C MET A 109 10.76 9.69 -2.67
N PHE A 110 11.89 10.04 -2.03
CA PHE A 110 12.11 9.71 -0.62
C PHE A 110 11.09 10.37 0.30
N ARG A 111 10.83 11.67 0.10
CA ARG A 111 9.81 12.41 0.86
C ARG A 111 8.40 11.92 0.55
N THR A 112 8.15 11.50 -0.70
CA THR A 112 6.87 10.87 -1.08
C THR A 112 6.66 9.55 -0.33
N ALA A 113 7.65 8.65 -0.30
CA ALA A 113 7.57 7.39 0.43
C ALA A 113 7.34 7.61 1.92
N ALA A 114 8.05 8.55 2.54
CA ALA A 114 7.86 8.89 3.95
C ALA A 114 6.46 9.45 4.24
N ALA A 115 5.93 10.31 3.38
CA ALA A 115 4.58 10.85 3.52
C ALA A 115 3.51 9.76 3.37
N LEU A 116 3.71 8.82 2.43
CA LEU A 116 2.84 7.67 2.26
C LEU A 116 2.88 6.75 3.48
N ALA A 117 4.06 6.41 3.99
CA ALA A 117 4.21 5.61 5.20
C ALA A 117 3.50 6.25 6.40
N ALA A 118 3.62 7.57 6.57
CA ALA A 118 2.89 8.32 7.60
C ALA A 118 1.36 8.24 7.42
N ARG A 119 0.88 8.31 6.17
CA ARG A 119 -0.55 8.12 5.89
C ARG A 119 -1.01 6.69 6.19
N LEU A 120 -0.21 5.69 5.82
CA LEU A 120 -0.51 4.28 6.08
C LEU A 120 -0.62 4.01 7.58
N ALA A 121 0.19 4.65 8.43
CA ALA A 121 0.06 4.55 9.88
C ALA A 121 -1.30 5.06 10.44
N CYS A 122 -2.03 5.86 9.67
CA CYS A 122 -3.38 6.34 10.02
C CYS A 122 -4.50 5.45 9.47
N ILE A 123 -4.16 4.36 8.78
CA ILE A 123 -5.09 3.35 8.26
C ILE A 123 -4.79 2.05 9.00
N ASP A 124 -5.82 1.29 9.35
CA ASP A 124 -5.66 -0.03 9.97
C ASP A 124 -5.27 -1.10 8.93
N TRP A 125 -4.18 -0.84 8.21
CA TRP A 125 -3.63 -1.76 7.22
C TRP A 125 -3.22 -3.11 7.83
N PRO A 126 -2.72 -3.22 9.09
CA PRO A 126 -2.39 -4.52 9.67
C PRO A 126 -3.60 -5.45 9.75
N ALA A 127 -4.78 -4.92 10.08
CA ALA A 127 -6.00 -5.72 10.15
C ALA A 127 -6.39 -6.30 8.78
N ALA A 128 -6.29 -5.50 7.71
CA ALA A 128 -6.58 -5.98 6.35
C ALA A 128 -5.58 -7.05 5.89
N VAL A 129 -4.28 -6.84 6.15
CA VAL A 129 -3.24 -7.84 5.83
C VAL A 129 -3.49 -9.13 6.59
N ALA A 130 -3.72 -9.06 7.91
CA ALA A 130 -4.00 -10.24 8.73
C ALA A 130 -5.25 -10.99 8.24
N SER A 131 -6.33 -10.27 7.91
CA SER A 131 -7.55 -10.85 7.35
C SER A 131 -7.28 -11.58 6.03
N ALA A 132 -6.51 -10.99 5.14
CA ALA A 132 -6.17 -11.60 3.85
C ALA A 132 -5.35 -12.89 4.02
N LEU A 133 -4.36 -12.88 4.93
CA LEU A 133 -3.55 -14.06 5.22
C LEU A 133 -4.35 -15.21 5.84
N LEU A 134 -5.32 -14.90 6.71
CA LEU A 134 -6.22 -15.90 7.28
C LEU A 134 -7.14 -16.49 6.20
N GLY A 135 -7.72 -15.65 5.33
CA GLY A 135 -8.60 -16.09 4.25
C GLY A 135 -7.91 -16.96 3.19
N HIS A 136 -6.61 -16.76 2.95
CA HIS A 136 -5.84 -17.65 2.07
C HIS A 136 -5.75 -19.08 2.61
N ASN A 137 -5.74 -19.26 3.94
CA ASN A 137 -5.67 -20.57 4.56
C ASN A 137 -7.01 -21.33 4.38
N ASP A 138 -8.14 -20.63 4.45
CA ASP A 138 -9.46 -21.21 4.22
C ASP A 138 -9.64 -21.68 2.76
N ALA A 139 -9.14 -20.91 1.79
CA ALA A 139 -9.15 -21.30 0.37
C ALA A 139 -8.25 -22.51 0.07
N TYR A 140 -7.15 -22.69 0.83
CA TYR A 140 -6.27 -23.84 0.70
C TYR A 140 -6.88 -25.12 1.31
N HIS A 141 -7.71 -24.99 2.35
CA HIS A 141 -8.43 -26.10 2.97
C HIS A 141 -9.72 -26.48 2.23
N ALA A 142 -10.30 -25.57 1.46
CA ALA A 142 -11.36 -25.86 0.50
C ALA A 142 -10.78 -26.47 -0.79
N GLY A 143 -10.17 -27.67 -0.69
CA GLY A 143 -9.74 -28.44 -1.85
C GLY A 143 -10.89 -28.66 -2.85
N PRO A 144 -10.60 -28.96 -4.13
CA PRO A 144 -11.63 -29.07 -5.15
C PRO A 144 -12.64 -30.14 -4.75
N THR A 145 -13.89 -29.74 -4.52
CA THR A 145 -15.02 -30.67 -4.55
C THR A 145 -15.06 -31.25 -5.95
N LEU A 146 -14.56 -32.47 -6.10
CA LEU A 146 -14.80 -33.30 -7.28
C LEU A 146 -16.31 -33.44 -7.43
N GLN A 147 -16.89 -32.74 -8.41
CA GLN A 147 -18.21 -33.07 -8.96
C GLN A 147 -18.06 -34.18 -9.98
#